data_AF-A0A0C2ZPU6-F1
#
_entry.id   AF-A0A0C2ZPU6-F1
#
_cell.length_a   1.000
_cell.length_b   1.000
_cell.length_c   1.000
_cell.angle_alpha   90.00
_cell.angle_beta   90.00
_cell.angle_gamma   90.00
#
_symmetry.space_group_name_H-M   'P 1'
#
loop_
_entity.id
_entity.type
_entity.pdbx_description
1 polymer ?
#
loop_
_entity_poly.entity_id
_entity_poly.type
_entity_poly.pdbx_seq_one_letter_code
_entity_poly.pdbx_strand_id
1 'polypeptide(L)'
;KWGRKWTTNQVIREQKRKDIQDVLRKQGIGAGSKIMIGSYQKAVGEVMQKLSKDDWDEADWLAEVWNTTKAPPDVQAELAEKKGRDYCRAFAKEMWQKCGAHVVMMVAWKDGNGGPMATIHDFNDTLNDGKLFPDGLVIEKHWLNYARDIFGVNNEGQGDDTDREDGPPRKKISRGRKRPEITLPVLDDGTAQLPNVLEMRAQEKKDLLRTFLTHHYCLVSGQSKATVPWLSITENPQLYFADQYFPEKIPFKEPTKLTYGQVTEILHFWRQRQKHTPHDIFRFKKWKDFNGIMCDPV
;
A
#
# COMPACT_ATOMS: atom_id res chain seq x y z
N LYS A 1 -2.73 -17.55 16.59
CA LYS A 1 -2.02 -17.11 17.81
C LYS A 1 -0.66 -16.62 17.36
N TRP A 2 -0.31 -15.38 17.68
CA TRP A 2 1.04 -14.87 17.49
C TRP A 2 1.99 -15.64 18.44
N GLY A 3 3.26 -15.79 18.08
CA GLY A 3 4.24 -16.56 18.87
C GLY A 3 4.19 -18.09 18.73
N ARG A 4 3.47 -18.64 17.74
CA ARG A 4 3.62 -20.07 17.40
C ARG A 4 4.95 -20.28 16.68
N LYS A 5 5.72 -21.26 17.14
CA LYS A 5 6.93 -21.73 16.47
C LYS A 5 6.61 -22.28 15.08
N TRP A 6 7.52 -22.10 14.14
CA TRP A 6 7.54 -22.82 12.86
C TRP A 6 7.53 -24.32 13.12
N THR A 7 6.69 -25.04 12.38
CA THR A 7 6.66 -26.50 12.39
C THR A 7 7.19 -27.04 11.06
N THR A 8 7.66 -28.29 11.07
CA THR A 8 8.06 -29.06 9.88
C THR A 8 7.04 -28.93 8.76
N ASN A 9 5.76 -29.10 9.09
CA ASN A 9 4.65 -28.97 8.14
C ASN A 9 4.52 -27.57 7.52
N GLN A 10 4.81 -26.52 8.27
CA GLN A 10 4.79 -25.15 7.75
C GLN A 10 5.97 -24.92 6.81
N VAL A 11 7.17 -25.38 7.17
CA VAL A 11 8.36 -25.29 6.33
C VAL A 11 8.15 -26.02 5.00
N ILE A 12 7.63 -27.25 5.02
CA ILE A 12 7.33 -28.03 3.81
C ILE A 12 6.34 -27.30 2.90
N ARG A 13 5.28 -26.71 3.47
CA ARG A 13 4.29 -25.96 2.69
C ARG A 13 4.91 -24.74 2.01
N GLU A 14 5.90 -24.12 2.63
CA GLU A 14 6.64 -23.00 2.03
C GLU A 14 7.60 -23.47 0.94
N GLN A 15 8.41 -24.50 1.19
CA GLN A 15 9.36 -25.05 0.21
C GLN A 15 8.67 -25.63 -1.03
N LYS A 16 7.61 -26.43 -0.84
CA LYS A 16 6.88 -27.12 -1.91
C LYS A 16 5.67 -26.33 -2.42
N ARG A 17 5.63 -25.03 -2.14
CA ARG A 17 4.54 -24.12 -2.51
C ARG A 17 4.22 -24.14 -4.01
N LYS A 18 5.26 -24.16 -4.86
CA LYS A 18 5.09 -24.24 -6.32
C LYS A 18 4.45 -25.57 -6.74
N ASP A 19 4.88 -26.68 -6.14
CA ASP A 19 4.32 -28.01 -6.41
C ASP A 19 2.84 -28.09 -6.01
N ILE A 20 2.49 -27.50 -4.85
CA ILE A 20 1.10 -27.40 -4.38
C ILE A 20 0.26 -26.58 -5.36
N GLN A 21 0.76 -25.45 -5.86
CA GLN A 21 0.07 -24.63 -6.85
C GLN A 21 -0.07 -25.35 -8.20
N ASP A 22 0.93 -26.14 -8.58
CA ASP A 22 0.92 -26.95 -9.80
C ASP A 22 -0.14 -28.06 -9.75
N VAL A 23 -0.31 -28.72 -8.60
CA VAL A 23 -1.41 -29.68 -8.38
C VAL A 23 -2.76 -28.98 -8.53
N LEU A 24 -2.95 -27.81 -7.89
CA LEU A 24 -4.20 -27.06 -8.00
C LEU A 24 -4.50 -26.57 -9.42
N ARG A 25 -3.47 -26.15 -10.16
CA ARG A 25 -3.60 -25.73 -11.56
C ARG A 25 -4.01 -26.90 -12.45
N LYS A 26 -3.40 -28.09 -12.28
CA LYS A 26 -3.76 -29.30 -13.01
C LYS A 26 -5.21 -29.75 -12.75
N GLN A 27 -5.71 -29.48 -11.55
CA GLN A 27 -7.11 -29.75 -11.18
C GLN A 27 -8.11 -28.70 -11.70
N GLY A 28 -7.65 -27.69 -12.45
CA GLY A 28 -8.51 -26.65 -13.03
C GLY A 28 -9.09 -25.69 -11.99
N ILE A 29 -8.51 -25.60 -10.79
CA ILE A 29 -9.08 -24.85 -9.67
C ILE A 29 -8.56 -23.43 -9.69
N GLY A 30 -9.42 -22.50 -10.11
CA GLY A 30 -9.13 -21.06 -10.08
C GLY A 30 -9.07 -20.49 -8.66
N ALA A 31 -8.23 -19.46 -8.48
CA ALA A 31 -8.13 -18.71 -7.23
C ALA A 31 -9.48 -18.08 -6.85
N GLY A 32 -9.93 -18.28 -5.61
CA GLY A 32 -11.15 -17.66 -5.07
C GLY A 32 -12.43 -18.51 -5.12
N SER A 33 -12.38 -19.75 -5.61
CA SER A 33 -13.55 -20.66 -5.57
C SER A 33 -13.86 -21.16 -4.15
N LYS A 34 -15.14 -21.43 -3.84
CA LYS A 34 -15.55 -21.99 -2.52
C LYS A 34 -14.93 -23.36 -2.22
N ILE A 35 -14.53 -24.10 -3.25
CA ILE A 35 -13.92 -25.44 -3.14
C ILE A 35 -12.42 -25.34 -2.81
N MET A 36 -11.82 -24.15 -3.00
CA MET A 36 -10.37 -23.94 -2.91
C MET A 36 -9.74 -24.36 -1.58
N ILE A 37 -10.42 -24.18 -0.44
CA ILE A 37 -9.87 -24.56 0.87
C ILE A 37 -9.70 -26.08 0.97
N GLY A 38 -10.73 -26.84 0.61
CA GLY A 38 -10.69 -28.31 0.65
C GLY A 38 -9.69 -28.86 -0.36
N SER A 39 -9.66 -28.30 -1.57
CA SER A 39 -8.73 -28.71 -2.60
C SER A 39 -7.28 -28.34 -2.28
N TYR A 40 -7.03 -27.22 -1.61
CA TYR A 40 -5.69 -26.85 -1.14
C TYR A 40 -5.16 -27.86 -0.13
N GLN A 41 -5.98 -28.30 0.84
CA GLN A 41 -5.53 -29.34 1.79
C GLN A 41 -5.27 -30.68 1.08
N LYS A 42 -6.08 -31.05 0.09
CA LYS A 42 -5.82 -32.25 -0.74
C LYS A 42 -4.51 -32.15 -1.50
N ALA A 43 -4.27 -31.02 -2.16
CA ALA A 43 -3.03 -30.76 -2.90
C ALA A 43 -1.79 -30.81 -2.00
N VAL A 44 -1.89 -30.24 -0.78
CA VAL A 44 -0.83 -30.36 0.24
C VAL A 44 -0.59 -31.83 0.59
N GLY A 45 -1.65 -32.62 0.81
CA GLY A 45 -1.53 -34.04 1.10
C GLY A 45 -0.86 -34.84 -0.02
N GLU A 46 -1.25 -34.60 -1.28
CA GLU A 46 -0.64 -35.25 -2.45
C GLU A 46 0.85 -34.93 -2.61
N VAL A 47 1.25 -33.69 -2.34
CA VAL A 47 2.67 -33.30 -2.37
C VAL A 47 3.43 -33.94 -1.22
N MET A 48 2.87 -33.91 -0.01
CA MET A 48 3.49 -34.48 1.19
C MET A 48 3.69 -36.00 1.12
N GLN A 49 2.77 -36.74 0.47
CA GLN A 49 2.91 -38.19 0.28
C GLN A 49 4.09 -38.58 -0.61
N LYS A 50 4.60 -37.66 -1.44
CA LYS A 50 5.73 -37.90 -2.35
C LYS A 50 7.08 -37.55 -1.73
N LEU A 51 7.08 -36.98 -0.52
CA LEU A 51 8.30 -36.58 0.17
C LEU A 51 8.99 -37.80 0.77
N SER A 52 10.31 -37.85 0.61
CA SER A 52 11.16 -38.85 1.25
C SER A 52 11.30 -38.56 2.74
N LYS A 53 11.81 -39.54 3.51
CA LYS A 53 12.15 -39.29 4.92
C LYS A 53 13.18 -38.15 5.05
N ASP A 54 14.15 -38.10 4.16
CA ASP A 54 15.18 -37.06 4.15
C ASP A 54 14.59 -35.66 3.94
N ASP A 55 13.57 -35.50 3.07
CA ASP A 55 12.85 -34.23 2.91
C ASP A 55 12.17 -33.78 4.23
N TRP A 56 11.62 -34.72 4.99
CA TRP A 56 10.97 -34.43 6.28
C TRP A 56 12.00 -34.05 7.35
N ASP A 57 13.12 -34.78 7.42
CA ASP A 57 14.21 -34.52 8.37
C ASP A 57 14.88 -33.15 8.08
N GLU A 58 15.08 -32.80 6.79
CA GLU A 58 15.57 -31.47 6.39
C GLU A 58 14.60 -30.35 6.82
N ALA A 59 13.30 -30.53 6.58
CA ALA A 59 12.30 -29.54 6.95
C ALA A 59 12.17 -29.36 8.47
N ASP A 60 12.42 -30.41 9.24
CA ASP A 60 12.37 -30.36 10.70
C ASP A 60 13.55 -29.54 11.23
N TRP A 61 14.75 -29.84 10.75
CA TRP A 61 15.95 -29.06 11.03
C TRP A 61 15.77 -27.58 10.64
N LEU A 62 15.21 -27.30 9.46
CA LEU A 62 14.92 -25.93 9.03
C LEU A 62 13.90 -25.23 9.93
N ALA A 63 12.90 -25.94 10.46
CA ALA A 63 11.96 -25.36 11.40
C ALA A 63 12.67 -24.92 12.69
N GLU A 64 13.61 -25.73 13.21
CA GLU A 64 14.45 -25.35 14.35
C GLU A 64 15.32 -24.13 14.04
N VAL A 65 15.98 -24.12 12.88
CA VAL A 65 16.81 -23.00 12.42
C VAL A 65 15.98 -21.72 12.31
N TRP A 66 14.80 -21.76 11.70
CA TRP A 66 13.95 -20.58 11.50
C TRP A 66 13.37 -20.05 12.82
N ASN A 67 13.16 -20.92 13.81
CA ASN A 67 12.69 -20.55 15.15
C ASN A 67 13.78 -19.91 16.02
N THR A 68 15.05 -20.23 15.78
CA THR A 68 16.20 -19.71 16.55
C THR A 68 16.88 -18.53 15.87
N THR A 69 16.77 -18.44 14.55
CA THR A 69 17.35 -17.36 13.74
C THR A 69 16.24 -16.55 13.06
N LYS A 70 16.08 -16.68 11.75
CA LYS A 70 15.02 -16.08 10.94
C LYS A 70 14.75 -16.94 9.71
N ALA A 71 13.50 -16.95 9.24
CA ALA A 71 13.14 -17.58 7.98
C ALA A 71 13.85 -16.88 6.79
N PRO A 72 13.88 -17.48 5.59
CA PRO A 72 14.40 -16.84 4.38
C PRO A 72 13.71 -15.49 4.07
N PRO A 73 14.39 -14.53 3.41
CA PRO A 73 13.84 -13.19 3.17
C PRO A 73 12.52 -13.15 2.40
N ASP A 74 12.35 -14.03 1.41
CA ASP A 74 11.12 -14.15 0.61
C ASP A 74 9.95 -14.66 1.46
N VAL A 75 10.19 -15.65 2.31
CA VAL A 75 9.20 -16.16 3.28
C VAL A 75 8.84 -15.07 4.29
N GLN A 76 9.81 -14.30 4.79
CA GLN A 76 9.57 -13.17 5.69
C GLN A 76 8.73 -12.08 5.02
N ALA A 77 9.08 -11.67 3.81
CA ALA A 77 8.39 -10.62 3.07
C ALA A 77 6.93 -10.99 2.83
N GLU A 78 6.69 -12.22 2.36
CA GLU A 78 5.34 -12.69 2.10
C GLU A 78 4.51 -12.85 3.38
N LEU A 79 5.11 -13.38 4.45
CA LEU A 79 4.42 -13.52 5.72
C LEU A 79 4.07 -12.16 6.32
N ALA A 80 4.96 -11.18 6.21
CA ALA A 80 4.71 -9.80 6.62
C ALA A 80 3.53 -9.19 5.84
N GLU A 81 3.49 -9.33 4.52
CA GLU A 81 2.41 -8.82 3.67
C GLU A 81 1.06 -9.50 3.95
N LYS A 82 1.05 -10.82 4.10
CA LYS A 82 -0.20 -11.59 4.24
C LYS A 82 -0.73 -11.69 5.66
N LYS A 83 0.16 -11.70 6.65
CA LYS A 83 -0.15 -12.03 8.06
C LYS A 83 0.35 -10.99 9.06
N GLY A 84 1.26 -10.09 8.69
CA GLY A 84 1.84 -9.11 9.62
C GLY A 84 0.78 -8.27 10.34
N ARG A 85 -0.19 -7.73 9.60
CA ARG A 85 -1.32 -6.98 10.20
C ARG A 85 -2.17 -7.83 11.15
N ASP A 86 -2.39 -9.11 10.82
CA ASP A 86 -3.16 -10.03 11.66
C ASP A 86 -2.43 -10.36 12.96
N TYR A 87 -1.11 -10.52 12.91
CA TYR A 87 -0.29 -10.70 14.10
C TYR A 87 -0.33 -9.48 15.00
N CYS A 88 -0.15 -8.28 14.43
CA CYS A 88 -0.21 -7.03 15.19
C CYS A 88 -1.58 -6.87 15.86
N ARG A 89 -2.67 -7.11 15.11
CA ARG A 89 -4.04 -7.05 15.67
C ARG A 89 -4.26 -8.05 16.81
N ALA A 90 -3.77 -9.27 16.66
CA ALA A 90 -3.89 -10.29 17.69
C ALA A 90 -3.09 -9.93 18.96
N PHE A 91 -1.89 -9.37 18.79
CA PHE A 91 -1.06 -8.85 19.88
C PHE A 91 -1.75 -7.70 20.60
N ALA A 92 -2.22 -6.68 19.88
CA ALA A 92 -2.91 -5.53 20.46
C ALA A 92 -4.15 -5.94 21.27
N LYS A 93 -4.96 -6.86 20.73
CA LYS A 93 -6.10 -7.42 21.45
C LYS A 93 -5.68 -8.13 22.74
N GLU A 94 -4.60 -8.89 22.72
CA GLU A 94 -4.12 -9.61 23.90
C GLU A 94 -3.57 -8.67 24.98
N MET A 95 -2.81 -7.64 24.60
CA MET A 95 -2.32 -6.60 25.50
C MET A 95 -3.47 -5.86 26.19
N TRP A 96 -4.53 -5.54 25.45
CA TRP A 96 -5.71 -4.93 26.04
C TRP A 96 -6.44 -5.89 26.98
N GLN A 97 -6.72 -7.13 26.55
CA GLN A 97 -7.48 -8.09 27.35
C GLN A 97 -6.78 -8.51 28.64
N LYS A 98 -5.45 -8.69 28.60
CA LYS A 98 -4.68 -9.22 29.74
C LYS A 98 -4.06 -8.12 30.59
N CYS A 99 -3.69 -7.00 29.99
CA CYS A 99 -2.91 -5.97 30.65
C CYS A 99 -3.64 -4.61 30.71
N GLY A 100 -4.83 -4.48 30.11
CA GLY A 100 -5.52 -3.18 30.00
C GLY A 100 -4.76 -2.16 29.14
N ALA A 101 -3.77 -2.59 28.36
CA ALA A 101 -2.87 -1.70 27.65
C ALA A 101 -3.33 -1.44 26.21
N HIS A 102 -3.26 -0.18 25.80
CA HIS A 102 -3.39 0.24 24.40
C HIS A 102 -2.00 0.30 23.78
N VAL A 103 -1.87 -0.18 22.55
CA VAL A 103 -0.57 -0.24 21.86
C VAL A 103 -0.68 0.28 20.45
N VAL A 104 0.38 0.94 19.99
CA VAL A 104 0.60 1.34 18.59
C VAL A 104 1.90 0.67 18.16
N MET A 105 1.87 -0.07 17.05
CA MET A 105 3.03 -0.81 16.58
C MET A 105 3.56 -0.20 15.29
N MET A 106 4.81 0.25 15.33
CA MET A 106 5.57 0.63 14.14
C MET A 106 6.33 -0.61 13.66
N VAL A 107 6.09 -1.02 12.41
CA VAL A 107 6.67 -2.25 11.86
C VAL A 107 7.38 -1.92 10.56
N ALA A 108 8.59 -2.45 10.39
CA ALA A 108 9.38 -2.30 9.18
C ALA A 108 9.92 -3.66 8.73
N TRP A 109 9.91 -3.92 7.42
CA TRP A 109 10.40 -5.18 6.84
C TRP A 109 10.93 -4.95 5.42
N LYS A 110 11.60 -5.94 4.83
CA LYS A 110 11.94 -5.94 3.41
C LYS A 110 10.82 -6.61 2.61
N ASP A 111 10.37 -5.99 1.52
CA ASP A 111 9.44 -6.60 0.58
C ASP A 111 10.11 -7.73 -0.22
N GLY A 112 9.35 -8.40 -1.09
CA GLY A 112 9.85 -9.50 -1.92
C GLY A 112 10.97 -9.11 -2.88
N ASN A 113 11.21 -7.82 -3.12
CA ASN A 113 12.31 -7.29 -3.92
C ASN A 113 13.47 -6.76 -3.06
N GLY A 114 13.41 -6.93 -1.74
CA GLY A 114 14.40 -6.41 -0.80
C GLY A 114 14.23 -4.93 -0.43
N GLY A 115 13.17 -4.27 -0.92
CA GLY A 115 12.88 -2.87 -0.67
C GLY A 115 12.32 -2.62 0.74
N PRO A 116 12.66 -1.51 1.40
CA PRO A 116 12.19 -1.22 2.74
C PRO A 116 10.70 -0.86 2.74
N MET A 117 9.94 -1.56 3.56
CA MET A 117 8.54 -1.30 3.89
C MET A 117 8.44 -0.85 5.34
N ALA A 118 7.54 0.09 5.60
CA ALA A 118 7.25 0.58 6.93
C ALA A 118 5.75 0.90 7.04
N THR A 119 5.17 0.64 8.20
CA THR A 119 3.75 0.94 8.47
C THR A 119 3.56 1.17 9.96
N ILE A 120 2.53 1.93 10.30
CA ILE A 120 1.98 1.96 11.65
C ILE A 120 0.70 1.13 11.71
N HIS A 121 0.60 0.29 12.72
CA HIS A 121 -0.59 -0.48 13.04
C HIS A 121 -1.20 0.02 14.34
N ASP A 122 -2.36 0.62 14.21
CA ASP A 122 -3.22 1.05 15.30
C ASP A 122 -4.57 0.34 15.17
N PHE A 123 -5.01 -0.25 16.29
CA PHE A 123 -6.29 -0.96 16.40
C PHE A 123 -7.07 -0.50 17.63
N ASN A 124 -6.65 0.58 18.28
CA ASN A 124 -7.25 1.02 19.55
C ASN A 124 -8.71 1.45 19.36
N ASP A 125 -9.08 1.94 18.18
CA ASP A 125 -10.48 2.23 17.79
C ASP A 125 -11.38 0.99 17.71
N THR A 126 -10.79 -0.20 17.65
CA THR A 126 -11.53 -1.48 17.67
C THR A 126 -11.69 -2.07 19.07
N LEU A 127 -11.14 -1.41 20.10
CA LEU A 127 -11.09 -1.87 21.48
C LEU A 127 -11.97 -0.98 22.38
N ASN A 128 -13.25 -1.34 22.53
CA ASN A 128 -14.25 -0.59 23.30
C ASN A 128 -14.34 0.89 22.87
N ASP A 129 -14.40 1.85 23.81
CA ASP A 129 -14.44 3.31 23.57
C ASP A 129 -13.06 3.91 23.19
N GLY A 130 -12.13 3.06 22.72
CA GLY A 130 -10.79 3.48 22.33
C GLY A 130 -10.80 4.39 21.09
N LYS A 131 -9.73 5.18 20.94
CA LYS A 131 -9.54 6.10 19.81
C LYS A 131 -8.20 5.80 19.15
N LEU A 132 -8.12 6.10 17.85
CA LEU A 132 -6.84 6.07 17.15
C LEU A 132 -5.87 7.10 17.76
N PHE A 133 -4.59 6.73 17.77
CA PHE A 133 -3.50 7.59 18.14
C PHE A 133 -3.41 8.77 17.13
N PRO A 134 -3.37 10.02 17.62
CA PRO A 134 -3.24 11.19 16.76
C PRO A 134 -1.88 11.22 16.05
N ASP A 135 -1.75 11.94 14.94
CA ASP A 135 -0.46 12.21 14.28
C ASP A 135 0.34 10.99 13.75
N GLY A 136 -0.31 9.84 13.56
CA GLY A 136 0.34 8.63 13.02
C GLY A 136 1.12 8.86 11.72
N LEU A 137 0.67 9.78 10.84
CA LEU A 137 1.35 10.11 9.58
C LEU A 137 2.73 10.76 9.78
N VAL A 138 2.91 11.57 10.82
CA VAL A 138 4.19 12.23 11.12
C VAL A 138 5.19 11.17 11.58
N ILE A 139 4.77 10.30 12.51
CA ILE A 139 5.60 9.21 13.02
C ILE A 139 5.93 8.21 11.91
N GLU A 140 4.98 7.90 11.03
CA GLU A 140 5.19 6.96 9.92
C GLU A 140 6.30 7.43 8.97
N LYS A 141 6.39 8.75 8.72
CA LYS A 141 7.47 9.32 7.91
C LYS A 141 8.84 9.12 8.57
N HIS A 142 8.98 9.41 9.87
CA HIS A 142 10.23 9.20 10.60
C HIS A 142 10.60 7.71 10.64
N TRP A 143 9.61 6.85 10.88
CA TRP A 143 9.77 5.41 10.89
C TRP A 143 10.21 4.86 9.53
N LEU A 144 9.64 5.35 8.43
CA LEU A 144 10.04 4.96 7.08
C LEU A 144 11.48 5.41 6.76
N ASN A 145 11.91 6.58 7.22
CA ASN A 145 13.30 7.02 7.07
C ASN A 145 14.26 6.12 7.85
N TYR A 146 13.93 5.80 9.11
CA TYR A 146 14.67 4.83 9.89
C TYR A 146 14.73 3.46 9.19
N ALA A 147 13.61 2.96 8.65
CA ALA A 147 13.57 1.70 7.91
C ALA A 147 14.50 1.69 6.69
N ARG A 148 14.58 2.79 5.95
CA ARG A 148 15.50 2.91 4.80
C ARG A 148 16.96 2.83 5.22
N ASP A 149 17.30 3.48 6.33
CA ASP A 149 18.65 3.48 6.90
C ASP A 149 19.07 2.07 7.35
N ILE A 150 18.28 1.43 8.23
CA ILE A 150 18.63 0.09 8.76
C ILE A 150 18.61 -1.03 7.72
N PHE A 151 17.89 -0.84 6.61
CA PHE A 151 17.84 -1.82 5.52
C PHE A 151 18.87 -1.55 4.42
N GLY A 152 19.70 -0.51 4.56
CA GLY A 152 20.86 -0.23 3.71
C GLY A 152 20.51 0.43 2.37
N VAL A 153 19.46 1.24 2.31
CA VAL A 153 19.21 2.11 1.15
C VAL A 153 19.97 3.41 1.37
N ASN A 154 21.26 3.41 1.06
CA ASN A 154 22.09 4.63 1.11
C ASN A 154 21.50 5.67 0.14
N ASN A 155 20.99 6.77 0.70
CA ASN A 155 20.80 8.01 -0.03
C ASN A 155 22.17 8.69 -0.23
N GLU A 156 23.05 8.11 -1.05
CA GLU A 156 24.12 8.90 -1.66
C GLU A 156 23.52 9.62 -2.87
N GLY A 157 22.81 10.72 -2.57
CA GLY A 157 22.07 11.47 -3.58
C GLY A 157 21.41 12.75 -3.06
N GLN A 158 21.88 13.28 -1.94
CA GLN A 158 21.65 14.68 -1.61
C GLN A 158 23.03 15.36 -1.70
N GLY A 159 23.38 15.73 -2.94
CA GLY A 159 24.59 16.48 -3.22
C GLY A 159 24.52 17.85 -2.56
N ASP A 160 25.57 18.15 -1.81
CA ASP A 160 26.10 19.50 -1.78
C ASP A 160 26.67 19.79 -3.19
N ASP A 161 26.27 20.93 -3.74
CA ASP A 161 26.71 21.41 -5.05
C ASP A 161 28.22 21.66 -5.02
N THR A 162 28.99 20.92 -5.81
CA THR A 162 30.16 21.48 -6.50
C THR A 162 30.44 20.72 -7.79
N ASP A 163 30.63 21.50 -8.85
CA ASP A 163 30.93 21.12 -10.21
C ASP A 163 32.04 20.07 -10.36
N ARG A 164 31.82 19.08 -11.24
CA ARG A 164 32.73 18.78 -12.35
C ARG A 164 32.12 17.81 -13.37
N GLU A 165 32.31 18.20 -14.62
CA GLU A 165 31.92 17.50 -15.84
C GLU A 165 32.56 16.12 -16.01
N ASP A 166 31.86 15.36 -16.86
CA ASP A 166 32.30 14.23 -17.67
C ASP A 166 32.33 12.83 -17.02
N GLY A 167 31.15 12.18 -17.10
CA GLY A 167 31.00 10.74 -16.90
C GLY A 167 29.89 10.18 -17.81
N PRO A 168 30.05 8.96 -18.36
CA PRO A 168 29.16 8.41 -19.38
C PRO A 168 27.74 8.18 -18.84
N PRO A 169 26.70 8.17 -19.70
CA PRO A 169 25.31 8.13 -19.25
C PRO A 169 25.01 6.82 -18.53
N ARG A 170 24.97 6.86 -17.20
CA ARG A 170 24.64 5.69 -16.37
C ARG A 170 23.13 5.43 -16.42
N LYS A 171 22.79 4.23 -16.89
CA LYS A 171 21.42 3.73 -17.06
C LYS A 171 20.64 3.81 -15.75
N LYS A 172 19.46 4.46 -15.82
CA LYS A 172 18.42 4.42 -14.79
C LYS A 172 18.14 2.97 -14.41
N ILE A 173 18.43 2.59 -13.17
CA ILE A 173 18.01 1.30 -12.61
C ILE A 173 16.49 1.36 -12.47
N SER A 174 15.82 0.41 -13.11
CA SER A 174 14.37 0.30 -13.12
C SER A 174 13.87 0.01 -11.71
N ARG A 175 13.08 0.95 -11.17
CA ARG A 175 12.17 0.74 -10.03
C ARG A 175 11.56 -0.65 -10.13
N GLY A 176 11.68 -1.47 -9.06
CA GLY A 176 10.91 -2.70 -8.92
C GLY A 176 9.47 -2.40 -9.33
N ARG A 177 8.91 -3.23 -10.23
CA ARG A 177 7.71 -2.95 -11.05
C ARG A 177 7.00 -1.70 -10.55
N LYS A 178 7.29 -0.53 -11.17
CA LYS A 178 6.49 0.69 -10.96
C LYS A 178 5.04 0.19 -10.88
N ARG A 179 4.36 0.43 -9.75
CA ARG A 179 2.89 0.36 -9.72
C ARG A 179 2.46 1.04 -11.01
N PRO A 180 1.62 0.41 -11.88
CA PRO A 180 1.31 0.96 -13.18
C PRO A 180 0.98 2.43 -12.98
N GLU A 181 1.85 3.29 -13.50
CA GLU A 181 1.70 4.72 -13.32
C GLU A 181 0.43 5.05 -14.08
N ILE A 182 -0.62 5.43 -13.36
CA ILE A 182 -1.91 5.72 -13.99
C ILE A 182 -1.68 6.98 -14.82
N THR A 183 -1.46 6.82 -16.11
CA THR A 183 -1.32 7.92 -17.05
C THR A 183 -2.73 8.44 -17.35
N LEU A 184 -2.96 9.70 -17.00
CA LEU A 184 -4.20 10.40 -17.35
C LEU A 184 -4.01 11.01 -18.75
N PRO A 185 -4.99 10.87 -19.66
CA PRO A 185 -5.03 11.71 -20.85
C PRO A 185 -5.16 13.16 -20.43
N VAL A 186 -4.43 14.06 -21.08
CA VAL A 186 -4.45 15.50 -20.76
C VAL A 186 -4.88 16.25 -22.02
N LEU A 187 -5.80 17.21 -21.87
CA LEU A 187 -6.22 18.10 -22.96
C LEU A 187 -5.17 19.21 -23.19
N ASP A 188 -5.34 19.97 -24.27
CA ASP A 188 -4.42 21.05 -24.67
C ASP A 188 -4.25 22.14 -23.60
N ASP A 189 -5.25 22.32 -22.73
CA ASP A 189 -5.24 23.26 -21.61
C ASP A 189 -4.62 22.70 -20.31
N GLY A 190 -4.09 21.47 -20.34
CA GLY A 190 -3.51 20.81 -19.18
C GLY A 190 -4.51 20.07 -18.29
N THR A 191 -5.82 20.08 -18.62
CA THR A 191 -6.86 19.39 -17.85
C THR A 191 -6.75 17.88 -18.02
N ALA A 192 -6.52 17.16 -16.92
CA ALA A 192 -6.50 15.70 -16.93
C ALA A 192 -7.92 15.11 -17.05
N GLN A 193 -8.05 14.05 -17.83
CA GLN A 193 -9.27 13.31 -18.10
C GLN A 193 -9.29 11.99 -17.32
N LEU A 194 -10.45 11.53 -16.88
CA LEU A 194 -10.61 10.23 -16.23
C LEU A 194 -10.77 9.10 -17.28
N PRO A 195 -10.01 7.98 -17.15
CA PRO A 195 -10.18 6.80 -17.98
C PRO A 195 -11.44 5.99 -17.59
N ASN A 196 -11.68 4.85 -18.26
CA ASN A 196 -12.79 3.98 -17.89
C ASN A 196 -12.56 3.27 -16.55
N VAL A 197 -13.51 3.40 -15.61
CA VAL A 197 -13.38 2.93 -14.22
C VAL A 197 -14.19 1.66 -13.91
N LEU A 198 -14.93 1.10 -14.87
CA LEU A 198 -15.85 -0.02 -14.65
C LEU A 198 -15.14 -1.30 -14.16
N GLU A 199 -13.97 -1.59 -14.70
CA GLU A 199 -13.21 -2.82 -14.40
C GLU A 199 -12.13 -2.64 -13.33
N MET A 200 -12.00 -1.43 -12.78
CA MET A 200 -10.97 -1.12 -11.79
C MET A 200 -11.32 -1.66 -10.40
N ARG A 201 -10.34 -2.26 -9.73
CA ARG A 201 -10.41 -2.68 -8.34
C ARG A 201 -10.46 -1.47 -7.41
N ALA A 202 -10.86 -1.69 -6.16
CA ALA A 202 -10.98 -0.63 -5.16
C ALA A 202 -9.69 0.20 -5.01
N GLN A 203 -8.54 -0.47 -4.97
CA GLN A 203 -7.25 0.23 -4.84
C GLN A 203 -6.90 1.03 -6.09
N GLU A 204 -7.14 0.49 -7.29
CA GLU A 204 -6.88 1.19 -8.56
C GLU A 204 -7.75 2.45 -8.70
N LYS A 205 -9.01 2.40 -8.25
CA LYS A 205 -9.89 3.57 -8.21
C LYS A 205 -9.38 4.65 -7.25
N LYS A 206 -8.87 4.27 -6.08
CA LYS A 206 -8.28 5.20 -5.10
C LYS A 206 -7.01 5.84 -5.64
N ASP A 207 -6.16 5.04 -6.26
CA ASP A 207 -4.93 5.49 -6.88
C ASP A 207 -5.26 6.45 -8.05
N LEU A 208 -6.24 6.13 -8.89
CA LEU A 208 -6.73 7.00 -9.96
C LEU A 208 -7.22 8.34 -9.42
N LEU A 209 -8.09 8.32 -8.40
CA LEU A 209 -8.61 9.53 -7.78
C LEU A 209 -7.49 10.42 -7.24
N ARG A 210 -6.51 9.81 -6.58
CA ARG A 210 -5.33 10.51 -6.03
C ARG A 210 -4.49 11.14 -7.13
N THR A 211 -4.24 10.41 -8.22
CA THR A 211 -3.47 10.92 -9.36
C THR A 211 -4.20 12.08 -10.02
N PHE A 212 -5.52 11.97 -10.22
CA PHE A 212 -6.34 13.00 -10.84
C PHE A 212 -6.33 14.32 -10.05
N LEU A 213 -6.54 14.23 -8.73
CA LEU A 213 -6.48 15.39 -7.84
C LEU A 213 -5.07 15.97 -7.76
N THR A 214 -4.03 15.13 -7.69
CA THR A 214 -2.64 15.61 -7.72
C THR A 214 -2.34 16.39 -8.99
N HIS A 215 -2.78 15.90 -10.15
CA HIS A 215 -2.58 16.59 -11.42
C HIS A 215 -3.22 17.98 -11.43
N HIS A 216 -4.48 18.09 -11.01
CA HIS A 216 -5.18 19.38 -10.94
C HIS A 216 -4.56 20.32 -9.90
N TYR A 217 -3.98 19.79 -8.82
CA TYR A 217 -3.28 20.60 -7.83
C TYR A 217 -1.95 21.14 -8.37
N CYS A 218 -1.18 20.30 -9.10
CA CYS A 218 0.03 20.72 -9.80
C CYS A 218 -0.28 21.81 -10.83
N LEU A 219 -1.41 21.67 -11.55
CA LEU A 219 -1.86 22.65 -12.53
C LEU A 219 -2.08 24.03 -11.90
N VAL A 220 -2.84 24.12 -10.80
CA VAL A 220 -3.15 25.42 -10.17
C VAL A 220 -1.98 26.03 -9.40
N SER A 221 -1.00 25.21 -8.99
CA SER A 221 0.20 25.71 -8.32
C SER A 221 1.31 26.11 -9.29
N GLY A 222 1.17 25.79 -10.58
CA GLY A 222 2.24 25.94 -11.57
C GLY A 222 3.45 25.02 -11.33
N GLN A 223 3.39 24.13 -10.33
CA GLN A 223 4.50 23.26 -9.95
C GLN A 223 4.26 21.84 -10.43
N SER A 224 5.14 21.34 -11.29
CA SER A 224 5.05 19.98 -11.86
C SER A 224 5.14 18.84 -10.81
N LYS A 225 5.55 19.14 -9.57
CA LYS A 225 5.70 18.18 -8.47
C LYS A 225 5.14 18.70 -7.13
N ALA A 226 4.07 19.49 -7.17
CA ALA A 226 3.43 19.99 -5.95
C ALA A 226 2.99 18.85 -5.02
N THR A 227 3.19 19.05 -3.72
CA THR A 227 2.66 18.15 -2.70
C THR A 227 1.26 18.61 -2.31
N VAL A 228 0.26 17.77 -2.55
CA VAL A 228 -1.13 18.06 -2.20
C VAL A 228 -1.30 18.06 -0.67
N PRO A 229 -1.79 19.14 -0.05
CA PRO A 229 -2.00 19.23 1.39
C PRO A 229 -3.31 18.54 1.79
N TRP A 230 -3.36 17.21 1.66
CA TRP A 230 -4.58 16.40 1.87
C TRP A 230 -5.31 16.70 3.17
N LEU A 231 -4.57 16.91 4.26
CA LEU A 231 -5.14 17.25 5.57
C LEU A 231 -5.88 18.58 5.52
N SER A 232 -5.22 19.65 5.06
CA SER A 232 -5.84 20.99 4.97
C SER A 232 -7.05 21.02 4.03
N ILE A 233 -7.01 20.28 2.93
CA ILE A 233 -8.15 20.16 2.02
C ILE A 233 -9.29 19.39 2.70
N THR A 234 -8.99 18.33 3.46
CA THR A 234 -10.02 17.55 4.18
C THR A 234 -10.68 18.36 5.29
N GLU A 235 -9.93 19.19 6.01
CA GLU A 235 -10.44 20.06 7.07
C GLU A 235 -11.33 21.18 6.51
N ASN A 236 -10.97 21.76 5.36
CA ASN A 236 -11.67 22.89 4.78
C ASN A 236 -11.83 22.79 3.24
N PRO A 237 -12.57 21.80 2.70
CA PRO A 237 -12.62 21.54 1.26
C PRO A 237 -13.07 22.74 0.42
N GLN A 238 -14.06 23.46 0.94
CA GLN A 238 -14.65 24.66 0.38
C GLN A 238 -13.68 25.86 0.31
N LEU A 239 -12.50 25.81 0.94
CA LEU A 239 -11.43 26.79 0.66
C LEU A 239 -10.62 26.44 -0.61
N TYR A 240 -10.68 25.18 -1.04
CA TYR A 240 -9.84 24.65 -2.11
C TYR A 240 -10.58 24.39 -3.40
N PHE A 241 -11.87 24.07 -3.38
CA PHE A 241 -12.69 23.94 -4.58
C PHE A 241 -14.14 24.31 -4.29
N ALA A 242 -14.93 24.58 -5.33
CA ALA A 242 -16.35 24.88 -5.19
C ALA A 242 -17.18 23.59 -5.05
N ASP A 243 -18.28 23.65 -4.30
CA ASP A 243 -19.13 22.49 -4.00
C ASP A 243 -19.64 21.78 -5.26
N GLN A 244 -19.86 22.51 -6.35
CA GLN A 244 -20.27 21.96 -7.65
C GLN A 244 -19.29 20.90 -8.22
N TYR A 245 -18.05 20.87 -7.75
CA TYR A 245 -17.02 19.94 -8.18
C TYR A 245 -16.95 18.67 -7.34
N PHE A 246 -17.83 18.47 -6.35
CA PHE A 246 -17.83 17.26 -5.54
C PHE A 246 -19.25 16.77 -5.22
N PRO A 247 -19.50 15.45 -5.08
CA PRO A 247 -20.83 14.96 -4.70
C PRO A 247 -21.24 15.44 -3.30
N GLU A 248 -22.40 16.12 -3.21
CA GLU A 248 -22.91 16.72 -1.97
C GLU A 248 -23.05 15.74 -0.80
N LYS A 249 -23.41 14.48 -1.09
CA LYS A 249 -23.67 13.45 -0.08
C LYS A 249 -22.41 12.73 0.41
N ILE A 250 -21.24 13.03 -0.16
CA ILE A 250 -20.00 12.33 0.17
C ILE A 250 -19.04 13.31 0.85
N PRO A 251 -18.59 13.03 2.09
CA PRO A 251 -17.56 13.85 2.71
C PRO A 251 -16.25 13.72 1.93
N PHE A 252 -15.60 14.84 1.64
CA PHE A 252 -14.26 14.82 1.07
C PHE A 252 -13.29 14.17 2.06
N LYS A 253 -12.51 13.20 1.59
CA LYS A 253 -11.48 12.50 2.36
C LYS A 253 -10.26 12.28 1.48
N GLU A 254 -9.12 12.06 2.12
CA GLU A 254 -7.96 11.53 1.41
C GLU A 254 -8.34 10.24 0.65
N PRO A 255 -7.96 10.09 -0.64
CA PRO A 255 -8.39 8.98 -1.49
C PRO A 255 -8.18 7.58 -0.90
N THR A 256 -7.09 7.36 -0.15
CA THR A 256 -6.77 6.08 0.51
C THR A 256 -7.81 5.68 1.55
N LYS A 257 -8.47 6.65 2.19
CA LYS A 257 -9.47 6.49 3.27
C LYS A 257 -10.90 6.30 2.78
N LEU A 258 -11.15 6.42 1.48
CA LEU A 258 -12.48 6.21 0.90
C LEU A 258 -12.88 4.73 0.90
N THR A 259 -14.15 4.43 1.07
CA THR A 259 -14.68 3.07 0.79
C THR A 259 -14.79 2.84 -0.72
N TYR A 260 -14.97 1.58 -1.14
CA TYR A 260 -15.20 1.25 -2.56
C TYR A 260 -16.41 1.98 -3.15
N GLY A 261 -17.51 2.05 -2.40
CA GLY A 261 -18.73 2.75 -2.84
C GLY A 261 -18.47 4.23 -3.06
N GLN A 262 -17.86 4.90 -2.07
CA GLN A 262 -17.56 6.33 -2.14
C GLN A 262 -16.63 6.68 -3.30
N VAL A 263 -15.50 5.97 -3.46
CA VAL A 263 -14.56 6.26 -4.56
C VAL A 263 -15.20 6.00 -5.94
N THR A 264 -16.07 4.99 -6.03
CA THR A 264 -16.79 4.69 -7.28
C THR A 264 -17.78 5.81 -7.62
N GLU A 265 -18.55 6.30 -6.65
CA GLU A 265 -19.52 7.37 -6.84
C GLU A 265 -18.85 8.70 -7.21
N ILE A 266 -17.74 9.06 -6.56
CA ILE A 266 -16.96 10.26 -6.91
C ILE A 266 -16.42 10.17 -8.35
N LEU A 267 -15.83 9.04 -8.74
CA LEU A 267 -15.33 8.86 -10.10
C LEU A 267 -16.46 8.88 -11.14
N HIS A 268 -17.63 8.32 -10.83
CA HIS A 268 -18.79 8.40 -11.71
C HIS A 268 -19.29 9.84 -11.88
N PHE A 269 -19.36 10.59 -10.79
CA PHE A 269 -19.74 12.02 -10.82
C PHE A 269 -18.82 12.83 -11.74
N TRP A 270 -17.50 12.70 -11.59
CA TRP A 270 -16.55 13.41 -12.47
C TRP A 270 -16.57 12.91 -13.91
N ARG A 271 -16.76 11.60 -14.15
CA ARG A 271 -16.93 11.10 -15.52
C ARG A 271 -18.20 11.59 -16.19
N GLN A 272 -19.28 11.79 -15.43
CA GLN A 272 -20.50 12.41 -15.96
C GLN A 272 -20.26 13.87 -16.31
N ARG A 273 -19.59 14.64 -15.44
CA ARG A 273 -19.17 16.03 -15.74
C ARG A 273 -18.28 16.09 -16.98
N GLN A 274 -17.30 15.21 -17.09
CA GLN A 274 -16.41 15.13 -18.24
C GLN A 274 -17.11 14.96 -19.60
N LYS A 275 -18.27 14.29 -19.64
CA LYS A 275 -19.07 14.17 -20.87
C LYS A 275 -19.74 15.49 -21.29
N HIS A 276 -20.06 16.36 -20.34
CA HIS A 276 -20.80 17.60 -20.58
C HIS A 276 -19.88 18.82 -20.64
N THR A 277 -18.84 18.85 -19.79
CA THR A 277 -17.89 19.94 -19.61
C THR A 277 -16.47 19.38 -19.51
N PRO A 278 -15.87 18.91 -20.63
CA PRO A 278 -14.58 18.21 -20.63
C PRO A 278 -13.39 19.05 -20.14
N HIS A 279 -13.48 20.39 -20.23
CA HIS A 279 -12.48 21.35 -19.73
C HIS A 279 -12.76 21.86 -18.30
N ASP A 280 -13.88 21.45 -17.68
CA ASP A 280 -14.29 21.91 -16.35
C ASP A 280 -14.81 20.75 -15.48
N ILE A 281 -13.99 19.71 -15.39
CA ILE A 281 -14.31 18.49 -14.64
C ILE A 281 -14.16 18.74 -13.15
N PHE A 282 -13.02 19.31 -12.77
CA PHE A 282 -12.64 19.64 -11.39
C PHE A 282 -11.62 20.79 -11.44
N ARG A 283 -11.66 21.70 -10.47
CA ARG A 283 -10.67 22.78 -10.36
C ARG A 283 -10.42 23.15 -8.91
N PHE A 284 -9.15 23.27 -8.55
CA PHE A 284 -8.77 23.93 -7.31
C PHE A 284 -8.81 25.46 -7.50
N LYS A 285 -9.35 26.19 -6.52
CA LYS A 285 -9.35 27.66 -6.48
C LYS A 285 -8.19 28.25 -5.69
N LYS A 286 -7.49 27.44 -4.91
CA LYS A 286 -6.34 27.84 -4.09
C LYS A 286 -5.34 26.70 -3.96
N TRP A 287 -4.09 27.03 -3.72
CA TRP A 287 -3.03 26.09 -3.38
C TRP A 287 -2.20 26.63 -2.20
N LYS A 288 -1.37 25.78 -1.59
CA LYS A 288 -0.45 26.15 -0.50
C LYS A 288 1.00 26.14 -0.98
N ASP A 289 1.72 27.21 -0.67
CA ASP A 289 3.16 27.30 -0.89
C ASP A 289 3.96 26.50 0.17
N PHE A 290 5.30 26.54 0.06
CA PHE A 290 6.20 25.84 0.98
C PHE A 290 6.10 26.34 2.43
N ASN A 291 5.63 27.56 2.65
CA ASN A 291 5.41 28.16 3.96
C ASN A 291 4.00 27.88 4.50
N GLY A 292 3.16 27.17 3.74
CA GLY A 292 1.79 26.85 4.09
C GLY A 292 0.80 27.99 3.85
N ILE A 293 1.21 29.06 3.16
CA ILE A 293 0.38 30.22 2.82
C ILE A 293 -0.55 29.86 1.66
N MET A 294 -1.81 30.31 1.75
CA MET A 294 -2.80 30.10 0.70
C MET A 294 -2.61 31.09 -0.45
N CYS A 295 -2.38 30.57 -1.64
CA CYS A 295 -2.11 31.31 -2.85
C CYS A 295 -3.24 31.14 -3.88
N ASP A 296 -3.41 32.16 -4.73
CA ASP A 296 -4.25 32.09 -5.93
C ASP A 296 -3.63 31.20 -7.01
N PRO A 297 -4.43 30.65 -7.93
CA PRO A 297 -3.93 29.85 -9.04
C PRO A 297 -2.91 30.64 -9.88
N VAL A 298 -1.85 29.95 -10.31
CA VAL A 298 -0.77 30.50 -11.16
C VAL A 298 -1.19 30.53 -12.63
#